data_AF-A0AAP4Y311-F1
#
_entry.id   AF-A0AAP4Y311-F1
#
_cell.length_a   1.000
_cell.length_b   1.000
_cell.length_c   1.000
_cell.angle_alpha   90.00
_cell.angle_beta   90.00
_cell.angle_gamma   90.00
#
_symmetry.space_group_name_H-M   'P 1'
#
loop_
_entity.id
_entity.type
_entity.pdbx_description
1 polymer ?
#
loop_
_entity_poly.entity_id
_entity_poly.type
_entity_poly.pdbx_seq_one_letter_code
_entity_poly.pdbx_strand_id
1 'polypeptide(L)'
;MPHRMFTPRCDHSDHAELVSWPECQTCGALHEFAGWFRHRHESMAAYQYAHGLKPIGPHRALADELLGPSRTWCRQCGGSGILTGDVNRWHMCPSCEGTGGYWTCTEEQLEALRGQVLERFPDAAVTRTPTNLASPGLAQNLQDGTIVDLLEDGEEVDTGRIIATDGESQRYYPPPPDIAIGVPRPHPGSEPAPEPTRPPDHAAGWLILVGILVLAVATLAIGPHGALRVLVAVWAAISALRDTTRRPSEERGGTARIASR
;
A
#
# COMPACT_ATOMS: atom_id res chain seq x y z
N MET A 1 -16.22 -3.39 11.55
CA MET A 1 -17.12 -3.10 10.42
C MET A 1 -16.76 -1.77 9.79
N PRO A 2 -16.66 -1.69 8.45
CA PRO A 2 -16.43 -0.44 7.74
C PRO A 2 -17.46 0.60 8.13
N HIS A 3 -17.07 1.86 8.10
CA HIS A 3 -17.91 2.98 8.47
C HIS A 3 -18.11 3.92 7.28
N ARG A 4 -19.25 4.60 7.27
CA ARG A 4 -19.60 5.57 6.24
C ARG A 4 -18.86 6.85 6.49
N MET A 5 -18.30 7.41 5.44
CA MET A 5 -17.68 8.73 5.47
C MET A 5 -18.39 9.64 4.48
N PHE A 6 -18.44 10.92 4.82
CA PHE A 6 -19.17 11.94 4.11
C PHE A 6 -18.28 13.16 3.85
N THR A 7 -18.42 13.76 2.68
CA THR A 7 -17.82 15.04 2.32
C THR A 7 -18.73 16.16 2.82
N PRO A 8 -18.24 17.05 3.70
CA PRO A 8 -19.03 18.17 4.18
C PRO A 8 -19.49 19.11 3.05
N ARG A 9 -20.70 19.67 3.18
CA ARG A 9 -21.33 20.55 2.17
C ARG A 9 -21.75 21.92 2.74
N CYS A 10 -21.23 22.31 3.91
CA CYS A 10 -21.57 23.57 4.56
C CYS A 10 -20.33 24.33 5.03
N ASP A 11 -20.48 25.63 5.28
CA ASP A 11 -19.36 26.50 5.71
C ASP A 11 -18.97 26.33 7.19
N HIS A 12 -19.72 25.54 7.98
CA HIS A 12 -19.36 25.26 9.38
C HIS A 12 -18.27 24.19 9.52
N SER A 13 -17.90 23.54 8.41
CA SER A 13 -16.77 22.62 8.33
C SER A 13 -15.67 23.31 7.54
N ASP A 14 -14.76 23.98 8.24
CA ASP A 14 -13.55 24.57 7.63
C ASP A 14 -12.58 23.51 7.09
N HIS A 15 -12.89 22.24 7.28
CA HIS A 15 -12.03 21.13 6.93
C HIS A 15 -12.57 20.41 5.69
N ALA A 16 -11.73 20.29 4.66
CA ALA A 16 -11.93 19.39 3.53
C ALA A 16 -11.82 17.90 3.92
N GLU A 17 -11.84 17.60 5.22
CA GLU A 17 -11.72 16.27 5.77
C GLU A 17 -13.08 15.56 5.73
N LEU A 18 -13.03 14.25 5.51
CA LEU A 18 -14.21 13.41 5.55
C LEU A 18 -14.70 13.27 6.99
N VAL A 19 -16.02 13.25 7.18
CA VAL A 19 -16.65 13.10 8.49
C VAL A 19 -17.52 11.85 8.55
N SER A 20 -17.75 11.30 9.75
CA SER A 20 -18.57 10.10 9.94
C SER A 20 -20.07 10.36 10.04
N TRP A 21 -20.48 11.63 10.12
CA TRP A 21 -21.87 12.05 10.33
C TRP A 21 -22.53 12.48 9.01
N PRO A 22 -23.78 12.08 8.74
CA PRO A 22 -24.48 12.41 7.50
C PRO A 22 -24.96 13.87 7.46
N GLU A 23 -24.99 14.57 8.59
CA GLU A 23 -25.45 15.96 8.69
C GLU A 23 -24.52 16.80 9.59
N CYS A 24 -24.44 18.09 9.29
CA CYS A 24 -23.72 19.06 10.11
C CYS A 24 -24.44 19.23 11.46
N GLN A 25 -23.73 19.02 12.56
CA GLN A 25 -24.29 19.14 13.91
C GLN A 25 -24.67 20.59 14.29
N THR A 26 -24.18 21.58 13.54
CA THR A 26 -24.46 23.01 13.77
C THR A 26 -25.67 23.50 13.00
N CYS A 27 -25.76 23.21 11.70
CA CYS A 27 -26.82 23.74 10.83
C CYS A 27 -27.77 22.71 10.22
N GLY A 28 -27.54 21.42 10.46
CA GLY A 28 -28.34 20.32 9.91
C GLY A 28 -28.19 20.10 8.40
N ALA A 29 -27.25 20.78 7.74
CA ALA A 29 -26.99 20.57 6.31
C ALA A 29 -26.50 19.13 6.06
N LEU A 30 -27.08 18.46 5.07
CA LEU A 30 -26.68 17.11 4.69
C LEU A 30 -25.30 17.10 4.03
N HIS A 31 -24.45 16.18 4.46
CA HIS A 31 -23.17 15.88 3.83
C HIS A 31 -23.35 14.89 2.68
N GLU A 32 -22.44 14.93 1.71
CA GLU A 32 -22.45 14.00 0.59
C GLU A 32 -21.76 12.69 0.97
N PHE A 33 -22.36 11.55 0.66
CA PHE A 33 -21.74 10.26 0.91
C PHE A 33 -20.48 10.08 0.05
N ALA A 34 -19.32 9.95 0.71
CA ALA A 34 -18.01 9.81 0.05
C ALA A 34 -17.62 8.34 -0.15
N GLY A 35 -18.13 7.43 0.69
CA GLY A 35 -17.90 6.00 0.57
C GLY A 35 -17.75 5.30 1.91
N TRP A 36 -17.40 4.01 1.84
CA TRP A 36 -17.09 3.18 2.99
C TRP A 36 -15.59 3.09 3.25
N PHE A 37 -15.20 3.24 4.51
CA PHE A 37 -13.82 3.27 4.96
C PHE A 37 -13.58 2.31 6.10
N ARG A 38 -12.34 1.83 6.22
CA ARG A 38 -11.93 0.96 7.32
C ARG A 38 -11.77 1.75 8.61
N HIS A 39 -12.34 1.23 9.70
CA HIS A 39 -12.01 1.73 11.04
C HIS A 39 -10.55 1.43 11.40
N ARG A 40 -10.04 2.03 12.48
CA ARG A 40 -8.64 1.87 12.93
C ARG A 40 -8.21 0.39 12.99
N HIS A 41 -8.96 -0.46 13.68
CA HIS A 41 -8.61 -1.88 13.83
C HIS A 41 -8.64 -2.67 12.51
N GLU A 42 -9.54 -2.32 11.59
CA GLU A 42 -9.59 -2.95 10.26
C GLU A 42 -8.40 -2.57 9.40
N SER A 43 -7.97 -1.30 9.48
CA SER A 43 -6.74 -0.84 8.84
C SER A 43 -5.51 -1.54 9.43
N MET A 44 -5.48 -1.73 10.76
CA MET A 44 -4.42 -2.48 11.43
C MET A 44 -4.43 -3.98 11.06
N ALA A 45 -5.61 -4.60 10.98
CA ALA A 45 -5.78 -5.98 10.55
C ALA A 45 -5.28 -6.18 9.11
N ALA A 46 -5.67 -5.27 8.20
CA ALA A 46 -5.26 -5.31 6.81
C ALA A 46 -3.73 -5.14 6.67
N TYR A 47 -3.12 -4.29 7.50
CA TYR A 47 -1.66 -4.18 7.55
C TYR A 47 -1.03 -5.49 8.04
N GLN A 48 -1.50 -6.04 9.16
CA GLN A 48 -0.95 -7.28 9.73
C GLN A 48 -1.07 -8.45 8.75
N TYR A 49 -2.23 -8.59 8.11
CA TYR A 49 -2.47 -9.59 7.07
C TYR A 49 -1.53 -9.41 5.87
N ALA A 50 -1.42 -8.19 5.34
CA ALA A 50 -0.59 -7.93 4.17
C ALA A 50 0.91 -8.09 4.47
N HIS A 51 1.38 -7.51 5.57
CA HIS A 51 2.81 -7.38 5.87
C HIS A 51 3.37 -8.51 6.74
N GLY A 52 2.52 -9.30 7.43
CA GLY A 52 3.00 -10.31 8.39
C GLY A 52 3.74 -9.70 9.58
N LEU A 53 3.43 -8.45 9.92
CA LEU A 53 4.12 -7.67 10.96
C LEU A 53 3.08 -6.97 11.84
N LYS A 54 3.44 -6.68 13.09
CA LYS A 54 2.59 -5.90 14.00
C LYS A 54 2.31 -4.53 13.39
N PRO A 55 1.07 -4.01 13.49
CA PRO A 55 0.70 -2.75 12.85
C PRO A 55 1.31 -1.50 13.50
N ILE A 56 1.65 -1.59 14.79
CA ILE A 56 2.23 -0.50 15.58
C ILE A 56 3.55 -0.99 16.18
N GLY A 57 4.59 -0.15 16.09
CA GLY A 57 5.90 -0.42 16.68
C GLY A 57 7.01 0.39 16.02
N PRO A 58 8.23 0.40 16.61
CA PRO A 58 9.38 1.14 16.08
C PRO A 58 9.86 0.62 14.71
N HIS A 59 9.49 -0.61 14.34
CA HIS A 59 9.81 -1.22 13.04
C HIS A 59 9.10 -0.57 11.86
N ARG A 60 8.04 0.21 12.10
CA ARG A 60 7.11 0.67 11.06
C ARG A 60 7.79 1.43 9.93
N ALA A 61 8.68 2.37 10.26
CA ALA A 61 9.38 3.17 9.26
C ALA A 61 10.25 2.31 8.33
N LEU A 62 11.00 1.35 8.89
CA LEU A 62 11.82 0.42 8.11
C LEU A 62 10.96 -0.51 7.25
N ALA A 63 9.84 -1.00 7.80
CA ALA A 63 8.91 -1.83 7.07
C ALA A 63 8.31 -1.09 5.86
N ASP A 64 7.88 0.16 6.03
CA ASP A 64 7.33 0.98 4.94
C ASP A 64 8.41 1.30 3.88
N GLU A 65 9.67 1.54 4.29
CA GLU A 65 10.81 1.74 3.38
C GLU A 65 11.12 0.50 2.53
N LEU A 66 11.23 -0.68 3.16
CA LEU A 66 11.62 -1.92 2.49
C LEU A 66 10.49 -2.55 1.68
N LEU A 67 9.28 -2.56 2.24
CA LEU A 67 8.12 -3.26 1.67
C LEU A 67 7.28 -2.35 0.78
N GLY A 68 7.21 -1.05 1.07
CA GLY A 68 6.37 -0.08 0.34
C GLY A 68 6.58 -0.08 -1.18
N PRO A 69 7.83 -0.01 -1.69
CA PRO A 69 8.09 -0.06 -3.14
C PRO A 69 7.65 -1.36 -3.83
N SER A 70 7.57 -2.45 -3.06
CA SER A 70 7.13 -3.76 -3.56
C SER A 70 5.61 -3.94 -3.49
N ARG A 71 4.86 -2.92 -3.05
CA ARG A 71 3.41 -2.96 -2.92
C ARG A 71 2.75 -1.94 -3.84
N THR A 72 1.93 -2.40 -4.77
CA THR A 72 1.16 -1.53 -5.67
C THR A 72 -0.29 -1.42 -5.22
N TRP A 73 -0.83 -0.21 -5.27
CA TRP A 73 -2.22 0.07 -4.94
C TRP A 73 -3.20 -0.64 -5.88
N CYS A 74 -4.33 -1.07 -5.33
CA CYS A 74 -5.35 -1.74 -6.12
C CYS A 74 -6.19 -0.72 -6.90
N ARG A 75 -6.12 -0.78 -8.23
CA ARG A 75 -6.89 0.09 -9.14
C ARG A 75 -8.40 -0.06 -8.99
N GLN A 76 -8.90 -1.24 -8.66
CA GLN A 76 -10.34 -1.50 -8.56
C GLN A 76 -11.00 -0.82 -7.36
N CYS A 77 -10.32 -0.74 -6.21
CA CYS A 77 -10.82 -0.08 -5.00
C CYS A 77 -10.10 1.23 -4.67
N GLY A 78 -9.21 1.71 -5.55
CA GLY A 78 -8.43 2.92 -5.33
C GLY A 78 -7.53 2.88 -4.09
N GLY A 79 -7.08 1.70 -3.65
CA GLY A 79 -6.27 1.56 -2.45
C GLY A 79 -7.03 1.34 -1.13
N SER A 80 -8.35 1.54 -1.10
CA SER A 80 -9.15 1.43 0.14
C SER A 80 -9.34 -0.01 0.63
N GLY A 81 -9.28 -0.98 -0.29
CA GLY A 81 -9.67 -2.37 -0.08
C GLY A 81 -11.17 -2.59 0.08
N ILE A 82 -12.00 -1.55 -0.03
CA ILE A 82 -13.45 -1.65 0.04
C ILE A 82 -14.04 -1.16 -1.28
N LEU A 83 -14.98 -1.92 -1.83
CA LEU A 83 -15.82 -1.47 -2.92
C LEU A 83 -17.09 -0.85 -2.35
N THR A 84 -17.24 0.44 -2.61
CA THR A 84 -18.43 1.21 -2.26
C THR A 84 -19.49 0.97 -3.33
N GLY A 85 -20.65 0.43 -2.94
CA GLY A 85 -21.83 0.35 -3.80
C GLY A 85 -22.71 1.57 -3.62
N ASP A 86 -23.43 1.61 -2.52
CA ASP A 86 -24.28 2.73 -2.10
C ASP A 86 -24.10 3.00 -0.59
N VAL A 87 -24.90 3.92 -0.03
CA VAL A 87 -24.83 4.32 1.39
C VAL A 87 -25.11 3.17 2.37
N ASN A 88 -25.75 2.09 1.92
CA ASN A 88 -26.13 0.91 2.70
C ASN A 88 -25.38 -0.36 2.28
N ARG A 89 -24.57 -0.30 1.22
CA ARG A 89 -23.95 -1.48 0.62
C ARG A 89 -22.46 -1.28 0.36
N TRP A 90 -21.67 -2.20 0.89
CA TRP A 90 -20.23 -2.31 0.65
C TRP A 90 -19.81 -3.77 0.55
N HIS A 91 -18.64 -3.98 -0.05
CA HIS A 91 -18.01 -5.29 -0.15
C HIS A 91 -16.50 -5.15 0.03
N MET A 92 -15.84 -6.16 0.58
CA MET A 92 -14.38 -6.25 0.45
C MET A 92 -14.01 -6.39 -1.02
N CYS A 93 -12.97 -5.69 -1.45
CA CYS A 93 -12.52 -5.78 -2.84
C CYS A 93 -11.97 -7.20 -3.09
N PRO A 94 -12.61 -8.03 -3.93
CA PRO A 94 -12.20 -9.42 -4.11
C PRO A 94 -10.81 -9.50 -4.75
N SER A 95 -10.47 -8.52 -5.59
CA SER A 95 -9.21 -8.54 -6.30
C SER A 95 -8.04 -8.43 -5.32
N CYS A 96 -8.02 -7.44 -4.41
CA CYS A 96 -6.93 -7.30 -3.42
C CYS A 96 -7.23 -7.95 -2.07
N GLU A 97 -8.23 -8.83 -2.02
CA GLU A 97 -8.70 -9.50 -0.80
C GLU A 97 -8.98 -8.52 0.34
N GLY A 98 -9.45 -7.33 -0.04
CA GLY A 98 -9.73 -6.24 0.86
C GLY A 98 -8.52 -5.72 1.63
N THR A 99 -7.28 -5.84 1.12
CA THR A 99 -6.07 -5.24 1.70
C THR A 99 -5.72 -3.88 1.11
N GLY A 100 -6.26 -3.56 -0.08
CA GLY A 100 -6.01 -2.28 -0.78
C GLY A 100 -4.84 -2.30 -1.74
N GLY A 101 -4.07 -3.38 -1.84
CA GLY A 101 -2.93 -3.46 -2.74
C GLY A 101 -2.42 -4.88 -2.93
N TYR A 102 -1.43 -5.03 -3.80
CA TYR A 102 -0.82 -6.31 -4.18
C TYR A 102 0.69 -6.22 -4.11
N TRP A 103 1.33 -7.37 -3.90
CA TRP A 103 2.78 -7.51 -3.99
C TRP A 103 3.21 -7.61 -5.47
N THR A 104 4.22 -6.84 -5.85
CA THR A 104 4.87 -6.88 -7.18
C THR A 104 6.14 -7.72 -7.20
N CYS A 105 6.58 -8.18 -6.02
CA CYS A 105 7.69 -9.09 -5.83
C CYS A 105 7.21 -10.55 -5.66
N THR A 106 8.14 -11.51 -5.70
CA THR A 106 7.83 -12.90 -5.38
C THR A 106 7.67 -13.11 -3.88
N GLU A 107 7.10 -14.24 -3.47
CA GLU A 107 6.95 -14.61 -2.06
C GLU A 107 8.32 -14.71 -1.36
N GLU A 108 9.33 -15.28 -2.00
CA GLU A 108 10.68 -15.38 -1.44
C GLU A 108 11.32 -14.01 -1.22
N GLN A 109 11.07 -13.07 -2.15
CA GLN A 109 11.54 -11.69 -2.00
C GLN A 109 10.80 -10.99 -0.87
N LEU A 110 9.49 -11.18 -0.75
CA LEU A 110 8.69 -10.63 0.35
C LEU A 110 9.18 -11.15 1.70
N GLU A 111 9.42 -12.46 1.82
CA GLU A 111 9.97 -13.07 3.04
C GLU A 111 11.39 -12.59 3.35
N ALA A 112 12.25 -12.40 2.34
CA ALA A 112 13.58 -11.82 2.55
C ALA A 112 13.52 -10.37 3.06
N LEU A 113 12.57 -9.56 2.56
CA LEU A 113 12.36 -8.19 3.03
C LEU A 113 11.79 -8.18 4.46
N ARG A 114 10.81 -9.05 4.76
CA ARG A 114 10.29 -9.23 6.13
C ARG A 114 11.40 -9.68 7.08
N GLY A 115 12.25 -10.61 6.66
CA GLY A 115 13.40 -11.10 7.41
C GLY A 115 14.34 -9.98 7.83
N GLN A 116 14.61 -9.02 6.94
CA GLN A 116 15.41 -7.83 7.27
C GLN A 116 14.77 -6.94 8.35
N VAL A 117 13.43 -6.78 8.31
CA VAL A 117 12.71 -6.06 9.37
C VAL A 117 12.82 -6.82 10.70
N LEU A 118 12.61 -8.14 10.68
CA LEU A 118 12.60 -8.98 11.87
C LEU A 118 13.98 -9.20 12.49
N GLU A 119 15.05 -9.18 11.69
CA GLU A 119 16.43 -9.22 12.19
C GLU A 119 16.72 -8.01 13.10
N ARG A 120 16.19 -6.83 12.74
CA ARG A 120 16.37 -5.60 13.52
C ARG A 120 15.31 -5.42 14.61
N PHE A 121 14.10 -5.91 14.38
CA PHE A 121 12.93 -5.76 15.25
C PHE A 121 12.24 -7.12 15.45
N PRO A 122 12.81 -8.03 16.24
CA PRO A 122 12.27 -9.38 16.42
C PRO A 122 10.89 -9.37 17.08
N ASP A 123 10.57 -8.33 17.85
CA ASP A 123 9.27 -8.13 18.49
C ASP A 123 8.16 -7.73 17.50
N ALA A 124 8.49 -7.39 16.26
CA ALA A 124 7.53 -7.04 15.22
C ALA A 124 6.81 -8.25 14.60
N ALA A 125 7.29 -9.47 14.87
CA ALA A 125 6.68 -10.70 14.37
C ALA A 125 5.23 -10.88 14.88
N VAL A 126 4.37 -11.46 14.04
CA VAL A 126 3.01 -11.84 14.42
C VAL A 126 2.88 -13.35 14.37
N THR A 127 2.23 -13.94 15.37
CA THR A 127 2.02 -15.40 15.45
C THR A 127 0.88 -15.85 14.54
N ARG A 128 -0.15 -15.01 14.38
CA ARG A 128 -1.34 -15.27 13.57
C ARG A 128 -1.77 -13.98 12.87
N THR A 129 -2.25 -14.10 11.64
CA THR A 129 -2.89 -13.00 10.92
C THR A 129 -4.40 -13.21 10.91
N PRO A 130 -5.22 -12.16 11.11
CA PRO A 130 -6.66 -12.28 11.02
C PRO A 130 -7.06 -12.64 9.59
N THR A 131 -7.90 -13.66 9.41
CA THR A 131 -8.37 -14.11 8.10
C THR A 131 -9.54 -13.26 7.59
N ASN A 132 -10.34 -12.68 8.48
CA ASN A 132 -11.47 -11.81 8.14
C ASN A 132 -11.19 -10.34 8.50
N LEU A 133 -10.80 -9.55 7.49
CA LEU A 133 -10.46 -8.13 7.64
C LEU A 133 -11.64 -7.19 7.91
N ALA A 134 -12.87 -7.70 7.89
CA ALA A 134 -14.09 -6.94 8.16
C ALA A 134 -14.87 -7.47 9.37
N SER A 135 -14.28 -8.36 10.17
CA SER A 135 -14.93 -8.92 11.35
C SER A 135 -15.27 -7.82 12.36
N PRO A 136 -16.49 -7.84 12.96
CA PRO A 136 -16.81 -6.96 14.09
C PRO A 136 -16.01 -7.33 15.36
N GLY A 137 -15.42 -8.53 15.41
CA GLY A 137 -14.59 -9.02 16.51
C GLY A 137 -13.12 -8.61 16.46
N LEU A 138 -12.71 -7.79 15.48
CA LEU A 138 -11.32 -7.33 15.38
C LEU A 138 -10.95 -6.43 16.57
N ALA A 139 -10.00 -6.89 17.38
CA ALA A 139 -9.49 -6.19 18.55
C ALA A 139 -7.97 -6.19 18.57
N GLN A 140 -7.39 -5.15 19.17
CA GLN A 140 -5.96 -5.13 19.47
C GLN A 140 -5.69 -5.89 20.76
N ASN A 141 -4.82 -6.90 20.71
CA ASN A 141 -4.25 -7.52 21.89
C ASN A 141 -3.24 -6.53 22.51
N LEU A 142 -3.54 -6.06 23.72
CA LEU A 142 -2.71 -5.05 24.40
C LEU A 142 -1.38 -5.62 24.93
N GLN A 143 -1.25 -6.94 25.09
CA GLN A 143 -0.03 -7.56 25.59
C GLN A 143 1.08 -7.59 24.54
N ASP A 144 0.73 -7.94 23.31
CA ASP A 144 1.71 -8.12 22.22
C ASP A 144 1.53 -7.13 21.06
N GLY A 145 0.44 -6.34 21.03
CA GLY A 145 0.17 -5.35 19.99
C GLY A 145 -0.36 -5.94 18.67
N THR A 146 -0.69 -7.22 18.63
CA THR A 146 -1.30 -7.88 17.45
C THR A 146 -2.79 -7.53 17.32
N ILE A 147 -3.33 -7.64 16.11
CA ILE A 147 -4.77 -7.69 15.89
C ILE A 147 -5.21 -9.15 15.86
N VAL A 148 -6.24 -9.45 16.64
CA VAL A 148 -6.90 -10.76 16.70
C VAL A 148 -8.37 -10.60 16.33
N ASP A 149 -8.96 -11.64 15.75
CA ASP A 149 -10.40 -11.74 15.52
C ASP A 149 -11.01 -12.60 16.62
N LEU A 150 -11.73 -11.97 17.55
CA LEU A 150 -12.34 -12.65 18.70
C LEU A 150 -13.46 -13.62 18.33
N LEU A 151 -13.88 -13.65 17.06
CA LEU A 151 -14.96 -14.51 16.57
C LEU A 151 -14.44 -15.71 15.74
N GLU A 152 -13.14 -15.80 15.49
CA GLU A 152 -12.56 -16.79 14.58
C GLU A 152 -12.52 -18.20 15.17
N ASP A 153 -12.43 -18.33 16.51
CA ASP A 153 -12.13 -19.61 17.15
C ASP A 153 -13.37 -20.46 17.49
N GLY A 154 -14.58 -19.99 17.18
CA GLY A 154 -15.82 -20.73 17.43
C GLY A 154 -16.07 -21.07 18.91
N GLU A 155 -15.18 -20.69 19.82
CA GLU A 155 -15.47 -20.57 21.24
C GLU A 155 -16.54 -19.50 21.36
N GLU A 156 -17.71 -19.91 21.81
CA GLU A 156 -18.76 -19.04 22.28
C GLU A 156 -18.18 -18.24 23.44
N VAL A 157 -17.53 -17.13 23.13
CA VAL A 157 -17.10 -16.16 24.12
C VAL A 157 -18.39 -15.76 24.80
N ASP A 158 -18.55 -16.13 26.08
CA ASP A 158 -19.58 -15.57 26.95
C ASP A 158 -19.25 -14.09 27.07
N THR A 159 -19.67 -13.33 26.05
CA THR A 159 -19.61 -11.89 25.98
C THR A 159 -20.64 -11.42 26.97
N GLY A 160 -20.36 -11.58 28.26
CA GLY A 160 -21.21 -11.22 29.36
C GLY A 160 -21.76 -9.83 29.09
N ARG A 161 -22.99 -9.81 28.56
CA ARG A 161 -23.72 -8.63 28.12
C ARG A 161 -22.81 -7.50 27.60
N ILE A 162 -22.03 -7.74 26.54
CA ILE A 162 -21.57 -6.61 25.72
C ILE A 162 -22.84 -6.10 25.03
N ILE A 163 -23.54 -5.17 25.69
CA ILE A 163 -24.51 -4.31 25.02
C ILE A 163 -23.66 -3.62 23.96
N ALA A 164 -23.82 -4.03 22.72
CA ALA A 164 -23.42 -3.21 21.60
C ALA A 164 -24.15 -1.88 21.81
N THR A 165 -23.43 -0.88 22.31
CA THR A 165 -23.92 0.50 22.37
C THR A 165 -23.77 1.10 20.98
N ASP A 166 -24.40 0.49 19.99
CA ASP A 166 -25.08 1.16 18.90
C ASP A 166 -26.54 1.38 19.32
N GLY A 167 -26.71 1.95 20.51
CA GLY A 167 -27.95 2.55 20.99
C GLY A 167 -28.17 3.95 20.41
N GLU A 168 -27.47 4.35 19.35
CA GLU A 168 -28.02 5.35 18.45
C GLU A 168 -28.93 4.60 17.47
N SER A 169 -30.22 4.72 17.74
CA SER A 169 -31.28 4.42 16.80
C SER A 169 -30.81 4.70 15.37
N GLN A 170 -30.71 3.66 14.55
CA GLN A 170 -30.83 3.84 13.11
C GLN A 170 -32.21 4.47 12.91
N ARG A 171 -32.29 5.81 12.97
CA ARG A 171 -33.39 6.53 12.34
C ARG A 171 -33.31 6.09 10.90
N TYR A 172 -34.28 5.28 10.51
CA TYR A 172 -34.51 4.92 9.14
C TYR A 172 -34.76 6.24 8.39
N TYR A 173 -33.71 6.78 7.77
CA TYR A 173 -33.85 7.86 6.82
C TYR A 173 -34.26 7.17 5.52
N PRO A 174 -35.53 7.31 5.07
CA PRO A 174 -35.88 6.83 3.75
C PRO A 174 -34.95 7.52 2.74
N PRO A 175 -34.44 6.78 1.74
CA PRO A 175 -33.60 7.38 0.71
C PRO A 175 -34.38 8.53 0.06
N PRO A 176 -33.76 9.71 -0.16
CA PRO A 176 -34.41 10.75 -0.95
C PRO A 176 -34.70 10.19 -2.35
N PRO A 177 -35.90 10.43 -2.92
CA PRO A 177 -36.16 10.09 -4.30
C PRO A 177 -35.22 10.90 -5.20
N ASP A 178 -34.57 10.22 -6.14
CA ASP A 178 -33.83 10.78 -7.27
C ASP A 178 -32.47 11.47 -6.99
N ILE A 179 -31.55 10.78 -6.30
CA ILE A 179 -30.11 11.11 -6.41
C ILE A 179 -29.43 10.10 -7.33
N ALA A 180 -29.19 10.51 -8.58
CA ALA A 180 -28.29 9.80 -9.48
C ALA A 180 -26.90 9.77 -8.85
N ILE A 181 -26.48 8.58 -8.41
CA ILE A 181 -25.18 8.34 -7.77
C ILE A 181 -24.07 8.64 -8.78
N GLY A 182 -23.45 9.82 -8.63
CA GLY A 182 -22.21 10.15 -9.30
C GLY A 182 -21.10 9.29 -8.70
N VAL A 183 -20.50 8.42 -9.52
CA VAL A 183 -19.23 7.78 -9.19
C VAL A 183 -18.25 8.87 -8.75
N PRO A 184 -17.56 8.75 -7.60
CA PRO A 184 -16.61 9.76 -7.16
C PRO A 184 -15.60 9.99 -8.28
N ARG A 185 -15.58 11.24 -8.79
CA ARG A 185 -14.56 11.64 -9.75
C ARG A 185 -13.21 11.59 -9.04
N PRO A 186 -12.14 11.09 -9.68
CA PRO A 186 -10.80 11.20 -9.15
C PRO A 186 -10.50 12.67 -8.78
N HIS A 187 -9.76 12.88 -7.70
CA HIS A 187 -9.38 14.22 -7.22
C HIS A 187 -8.92 15.11 -8.40
N PRO A 188 -9.51 16.30 -8.61
CA PRO A 188 -9.00 17.26 -9.58
C PRO A 188 -7.64 17.74 -9.09
N GLY A 189 -6.57 17.18 -9.69
CA GLY A 189 -5.18 17.44 -9.29
C GLY A 189 -4.23 16.26 -9.47
N SER A 190 -4.76 15.04 -9.65
CA SER A 190 -3.97 13.89 -10.10
C SER A 190 -4.20 13.64 -11.60
N GLU A 191 -3.90 14.61 -12.45
CA GLU A 191 -3.48 14.21 -13.79
C GLU A 191 -2.21 13.38 -13.60
N PRO A 192 -2.18 12.10 -14.01
CA PRO A 192 -0.93 11.36 -14.01
C PRO A 192 0.05 12.18 -14.84
N ALA A 193 1.20 12.53 -14.24
CA ALA A 193 2.31 13.10 -15.00
C ALA A 193 2.46 12.28 -16.28
N PRO A 194 2.61 12.91 -17.46
CA PRO A 194 2.67 12.20 -18.72
C PRO A 194 3.67 11.07 -18.57
N GLU A 195 3.17 9.85 -18.70
CA GLU A 195 3.96 8.64 -18.52
C GLU A 195 5.22 8.82 -19.35
N PRO A 196 6.43 8.82 -18.74
CA PRO A 196 7.65 9.10 -19.48
C PRO A 196 7.68 8.10 -20.62
N THR A 197 7.64 8.59 -21.85
CA THR A 197 7.57 7.78 -23.06
C THR A 197 8.66 6.73 -22.96
N ARG A 198 8.26 5.49 -22.63
CA ARG A 198 9.18 4.39 -22.47
C ARG A 198 9.90 4.27 -23.81
N PRO A 199 11.23 4.43 -23.87
CA PRO A 199 11.94 4.22 -25.12
C PRO A 199 11.56 2.83 -25.63
N PRO A 200 11.23 2.67 -26.92
CA PRO A 200 10.73 1.41 -27.43
C PRO A 200 11.70 0.28 -27.06
N ASP A 201 11.17 -0.81 -26.47
CA ASP A 201 11.91 -1.97 -25.95
C ASP A 201 12.84 -2.64 -26.98
N HIS A 202 12.76 -2.24 -28.25
CA HIS A 202 13.64 -2.67 -29.33
C HIS A 202 15.08 -2.16 -29.22
N ALA A 203 15.35 -1.09 -28.47
CA ALA A 203 16.71 -0.54 -28.33
C ALA A 203 17.67 -1.49 -27.57
N ALA A 204 17.16 -2.18 -26.54
CA ALA A 204 17.96 -3.16 -25.79
C ALA A 204 18.26 -4.41 -26.63
N GLY A 205 17.27 -4.89 -27.41
CA GLY A 205 17.46 -6.03 -28.31
C GLY A 205 18.50 -5.77 -29.41
N TRP A 206 18.54 -4.56 -29.96
CA TRP A 206 19.51 -4.18 -30.98
C TRP A 206 20.95 -4.16 -30.48
N LEU A 207 21.18 -3.65 -29.26
CA LEU A 207 22.53 -3.62 -28.67
C LEU A 207 23.08 -5.01 -28.39
N ILE A 208 22.22 -5.96 -27.99
CA ILE A 208 22.62 -7.35 -27.76
C ILE A 208 23.01 -8.02 -29.09
N LEU A 209 22.20 -7.85 -30.15
CA LEU A 209 22.50 -8.43 -31.47
C LEU A 209 23.78 -7.87 -32.08
N VAL A 210 24.01 -6.55 -31.99
CA VAL A 210 25.25 -5.92 -32.45
C VAL A 210 26.45 -6.43 -31.65
N GLY A 211 26.31 -6.57 -30.33
CA GLY A 211 27.35 -7.14 -29.47
C GLY A 211 27.74 -8.56 -29.86
N ILE A 212 26.75 -9.43 -30.12
CA ILE A 212 26.99 -10.82 -30.56
C ILE A 212 27.69 -10.85 -31.93
N LEU A 213 27.25 -10.01 -32.87
CA LEU A 213 27.83 -9.96 -34.22
C LEU A 213 29.30 -9.52 -34.20
N VAL A 214 29.64 -8.48 -33.42
CA VAL A 214 31.02 -8.00 -33.25
C VAL A 214 31.89 -9.11 -32.64
N LEU A 215 31.36 -9.85 -31.67
CA LEU A 215 32.07 -10.95 -31.03
C LEU A 215 32.36 -12.10 -32.01
N ALA A 216 31.40 -12.43 -32.87
CA ALA A 216 31.53 -13.46 -33.90
C ALA A 216 32.56 -13.09 -34.99
N VAL A 217 32.59 -11.82 -35.41
CA VAL A 217 33.58 -11.33 -36.38
C VAL A 217 34.98 -11.31 -35.77
N ALA A 218 35.13 -10.90 -34.50
CA ALA A 218 36.41 -10.90 -33.80
C ALA A 218 36.97 -12.33 -33.60
N THR A 219 36.11 -13.33 -33.37
CA THR A 219 36.53 -14.73 -33.23
C THR A 219 37.06 -15.31 -34.54
N LEU A 220 36.47 -14.94 -35.69
CA LEU A 220 36.92 -15.39 -37.00
C LEU A 220 38.25 -14.75 -37.44
N ALA A 221 38.50 -13.50 -37.06
CA ALA A 221 39.67 -12.75 -37.54
C ALA A 221 40.97 -13.04 -36.77
N ILE A 222 40.90 -13.38 -35.47
CA ILE A 222 42.08 -13.38 -34.57
C ILE A 222 42.43 -14.79 -34.08
N GLY A 223 41.62 -15.80 -34.45
CA GLY A 223 41.79 -17.18 -33.98
C GLY A 223 41.44 -17.37 -32.49
N PRO A 224 41.42 -18.62 -32.01
CA PRO A 224 40.86 -18.98 -30.71
C PRO A 224 41.58 -18.32 -29.51
N HIS A 225 42.88 -18.05 -29.64
CA HIS A 225 43.66 -17.37 -28.59
C HIS A 225 43.44 -15.84 -28.55
N GLY A 226 43.07 -15.21 -29.67
CA GLY A 226 42.75 -13.79 -29.73
C GLY A 226 41.36 -13.49 -29.15
N ALA A 227 40.40 -14.37 -29.41
CA ALA A 227 39.03 -14.26 -28.92
C ALA A 227 38.93 -14.15 -27.39
N LEU A 228 39.73 -14.94 -26.66
CA LEU A 228 39.72 -14.94 -25.20
C LEU A 228 40.17 -13.59 -24.63
N ARG A 229 41.17 -12.94 -25.24
CA ARG A 229 41.67 -11.62 -24.80
C ARG A 229 40.62 -10.53 -25.02
N VAL A 230 39.89 -10.57 -26.14
CA VAL A 230 38.80 -9.63 -26.42
C VAL A 230 37.66 -9.82 -25.43
N LEU A 231 37.28 -11.05 -25.13
CA LEU A 231 36.23 -11.37 -24.15
C LEU A 231 36.57 -10.85 -22.74
N VAL A 232 37.82 -11.05 -22.29
CA VAL A 232 38.28 -10.53 -20.99
C VAL A 232 38.26 -9.00 -20.95
N ALA A 233 38.68 -8.34 -22.03
CA ALA A 233 38.67 -6.88 -22.11
C ALA A 233 37.23 -6.30 -22.12
N VAL A 234 36.31 -6.92 -22.86
CA VAL A 234 34.88 -6.53 -22.89
C VAL A 234 34.24 -6.75 -21.52
N TRP A 235 34.51 -7.89 -20.87
CA TRP A 235 34.00 -8.17 -19.53
C TRP A 235 34.51 -7.15 -18.50
N ALA A 236 35.79 -6.79 -18.55
CA ALA A 236 36.36 -5.77 -17.67
C ALA A 236 35.71 -4.38 -17.89
N ALA A 237 35.44 -4.01 -19.15
CA ALA A 237 34.76 -2.74 -19.48
C ALA A 237 33.31 -2.71 -18.98
N ILE A 238 32.56 -3.80 -19.13
CA ILE A 238 31.18 -3.91 -18.62
C ILE A 238 31.16 -3.83 -17.10
N SER A 239 32.08 -4.51 -16.42
CA SER A 239 32.21 -4.46 -14.96
C SER A 239 32.53 -3.04 -14.45
N ALA A 240 33.44 -2.33 -15.12
CA ALA A 240 33.77 -0.94 -14.78
C ALA A 240 32.57 0.01 -14.97
N LEU A 241 31.78 -0.16 -16.03
CA LEU A 241 30.55 0.62 -16.24
C LEU A 241 29.52 0.36 -15.13
N ARG A 242 29.37 -0.90 -14.71
CA ARG A 242 28.46 -1.29 -13.62
C ARG A 242 28.83 -0.63 -12.29
N ASP A 243 30.12 -0.53 -11.98
CA ASP A 243 30.58 0.16 -10.76
C ASP A 243 30.37 1.68 -10.83
N THR A 244 30.52 2.32 -11.99
CA THR A 244 30.25 3.77 -12.11
C THR A 244 28.78 4.13 -11.89
N THR A 245 27.85 3.20 -12.15
CA THR A 245 26.43 3.38 -11.86
C THR A 245 26.06 3.16 -10.38
N ARG A 246 26.97 2.58 -9.59
CA ARG A 246 26.89 2.51 -8.12
C ARG A 246 27.69 3.67 -7.50
N ARG A 247 27.24 4.91 -7.67
CA ARG A 247 27.72 6.00 -6.80
C ARG A 247 26.76 6.21 -5.63
N PRO A 248 27.30 6.47 -4.42
CA PRO A 248 26.51 6.56 -3.19
C PRO A 248 25.68 7.84 -3.17
N SER A 249 24.43 7.72 -2.73
CA SER A 249 23.49 8.82 -2.52
C SER A 249 23.75 9.61 -1.23
N GLU A 250 24.91 9.46 -0.60
CA GLU A 250 25.26 10.11 0.66
C GLU A 250 26.22 11.27 0.40
N GLU A 251 25.68 12.48 0.17
CA GLU A 251 26.34 13.76 0.51
C GLU A 251 25.44 14.96 0.11
N ARG A 252 24.25 15.07 0.71
CA ARG A 252 23.50 16.34 0.76
C ARG A 252 22.78 16.48 2.11
N GLY A 253 23.57 16.58 3.17
CA GLY A 253 23.11 16.94 4.52
C GLY A 253 23.88 18.16 5.03
N GLY A 254 23.77 19.29 4.33
CA GLY A 254 24.39 20.55 4.72
C GLY A 254 23.76 21.11 5.98
N THR A 255 24.60 21.35 6.98
CA THR A 255 24.28 21.96 8.27
C THR A 255 23.92 23.44 8.14
N ALA A 256 22.64 23.77 8.25
CA ALA A 256 22.20 25.15 8.49
C ALA A 256 22.28 25.46 10.00
N ARG A 257 23.37 26.13 10.42
CA ARG A 257 23.44 26.81 11.72
C ARG A 257 22.66 28.12 11.62
N ILE A 258 21.55 28.23 12.36
CA ILE A 258 20.92 29.51 12.66
C ILE A 258 21.60 30.06 13.92
N ALA A 259 22.27 31.20 13.79
CA ALA A 259 22.72 32.01 14.91
C ALA A 259 21.61 33.03 15.23
N SER A 260 20.99 32.90 16.40
CA SER A 260 20.12 33.93 16.97
C SER A 260 20.95 34.87 17.86
N ARG A 261 20.87 36.17 17.54
CA ARG A 261 21.12 37.28 18.46
C ARG A 261 19.79 37.78 19.00
#